data_AF-A0A953WB92-F1
#
_entry.id   AF-A0A953WB92-F1
#
_cell.length_a   1.000
_cell.length_b   1.000
_cell.length_c   1.000
_cell.angle_alpha   90.00
_cell.angle_beta   90.00
_cell.angle_gamma   90.00
#
_symmetry.space_group_name_H-M   'P 1'
#
loop_
_entity.id
_entity.type
_entity.pdbx_description
1 polymer ?
#
loop_
_entity_poly.entity_id
_entity_poly.type
_entity_poly.pdbx_seq_one_letter_code
_entity_poly.pdbx_strand_id
1 'polypeptide(L)'
;LISAPVVDDADRLVGMITVDDVVEIVHEETHEDMLALGGVEADTGLTDTVMETVRSRFAWLAVNLGTAIFASLVISMFDGAISQVVALAVLMPIVASMGGNAGTQTLTVAVRSLATKDLSAANAARIVWRETVVGGLNGILFAVIMGLLAGLWYAATGQSQEQALQLGLVVGAAMIINLLAAGLAGILIPLGLQRAGADPAVSSAVFVTTVTDVVGFFVFLGLAAMVLL
;
A
#
# COMPACT_ATOMS: atom_id res chain seq x y z
N LEU A 1 16.68 6.09 -39.59
CA LEU A 1 16.02 7.11 -38.76
C LEU A 1 14.52 6.92 -38.92
N ILE A 2 13.88 6.44 -37.87
CA ILE A 2 12.42 6.33 -37.81
C ILE A 2 11.94 7.66 -37.21
N SER A 3 11.01 8.33 -37.86
CA SER A 3 10.43 9.60 -37.41
C SER A 3 8.93 9.64 -37.70
N ALA A 4 8.21 10.41 -36.89
CA ALA A 4 6.77 10.64 -37.03
C ALA A 4 6.51 12.12 -37.35
N PRO A 5 5.75 12.45 -38.40
CA PRO A 5 5.35 13.83 -38.68
C PRO A 5 4.31 14.33 -37.67
N VAL A 6 4.44 15.59 -37.23
CA VAL A 6 3.46 16.28 -36.38
C VAL A 6 2.66 17.25 -37.24
N VAL A 7 1.33 17.15 -37.21
CA VAL A 7 0.41 17.99 -37.97
C VAL A 7 -0.46 18.84 -37.04
N ASP A 8 -0.91 20.00 -37.53
CA ASP A 8 -1.91 20.82 -36.84
C ASP A 8 -3.35 20.38 -37.16
N ASP A 9 -4.34 21.04 -36.55
CA ASP A 9 -5.78 20.73 -36.73
C ASP A 9 -6.26 20.88 -38.20
N ALA A 10 -5.46 21.48 -39.07
CA ALA A 10 -5.74 21.64 -40.50
C ALA A 10 -4.92 20.65 -41.37
N ASP A 11 -4.38 19.57 -40.78
CA ASP A 11 -3.52 18.55 -41.43
C ASP A 11 -2.24 19.11 -42.05
N ARG A 12 -1.77 20.29 -41.61
CA ARG A 12 -0.52 20.87 -42.11
C ARG A 12 0.63 20.37 -41.28
N LEU A 13 1.71 19.95 -41.93
CA LEU A 13 2.94 19.53 -41.26
C LEU A 13 3.57 20.72 -40.52
N VAL A 14 3.65 20.62 -39.19
CA VAL A 14 4.24 21.65 -38.31
C VAL A 14 5.52 21.20 -37.62
N GLY A 15 5.86 19.90 -37.68
CA GLY A 15 7.09 19.39 -37.09
C GLY A 15 7.31 17.90 -37.33
N MET A 16 8.30 17.36 -36.63
CA MET A 16 8.59 15.93 -36.61
C MET A 16 9.10 15.52 -35.23
N ILE A 17 8.78 14.30 -34.83
CA ILE A 17 9.33 13.65 -33.64
C ILE A 17 10.24 12.51 -34.12
N THR A 18 11.45 12.45 -33.58
CA THR A 18 12.40 11.36 -33.89
C THR A 18 12.28 10.23 -32.86
N VAL A 19 12.74 9.03 -33.23
CA VAL A 19 12.78 7.93 -32.26
C VAL A 19 13.68 8.24 -31.07
N ASP A 20 14.75 9.02 -31.26
CA ASP A 20 15.63 9.41 -30.16
C ASP A 20 14.87 10.25 -29.12
N ASP A 21 14.02 11.19 -29.56
CA ASP A 21 13.16 11.99 -28.67
C ASP A 21 12.14 11.11 -27.91
N VAL A 22 11.56 10.10 -28.59
CA VAL A 22 10.62 9.17 -27.94
C VAL A 22 11.32 8.32 -26.88
N VAL A 23 12.55 7.87 -27.15
CA VAL A 23 13.33 7.08 -26.20
C VAL A 23 13.68 7.90 -24.95
N GLU A 24 14.00 9.18 -25.11
CA GLU A 24 14.26 10.10 -23.99
C GLU A 24 13.02 10.26 -23.10
N ILE A 25 11.86 10.58 -23.69
CA ILE A 25 10.60 10.73 -22.94
C ILE A 25 10.23 9.45 -22.18
N VAL A 26 10.36 8.28 -22.81
CA VAL A 26 10.10 7.01 -22.13
C VAL A 26 11.01 6.84 -20.92
N HIS A 27 12.27 7.24 -21.00
CA HIS A 27 13.20 7.13 -19.89
C HIS A 27 12.87 8.09 -18.75
N GLU A 28 12.48 9.32 -19.09
CA GLU A 28 12.05 10.35 -18.14
C GLU A 28 10.79 9.91 -17.38
N GLU A 29 9.73 9.51 -18.06
CA GLU A 29 8.48 9.00 -17.45
C GLU A 29 8.74 7.82 -16.51
N THR A 30 9.60 6.87 -16.92
CA THR A 30 9.93 5.72 -16.07
C THR A 30 10.66 6.16 -14.79
N HIS A 31 11.48 7.21 -14.88
CA HIS A 31 12.18 7.78 -13.74
C HIS A 31 11.23 8.55 -12.82
N GLU A 32 10.32 9.35 -13.39
CA GLU A 32 9.27 10.06 -12.63
C GLU A 32 8.40 9.07 -11.85
N ASP A 33 7.90 8.02 -12.50
CA ASP A 33 7.09 6.97 -11.86
C ASP A 33 7.83 6.31 -10.68
N MET A 34 9.14 6.07 -10.81
CA MET A 34 9.94 5.51 -9.73
C MET A 34 10.07 6.46 -8.53
N LEU A 35 10.25 7.75 -8.78
CA LEU A 35 10.31 8.76 -7.73
C LEU A 35 8.94 8.96 -7.06
N ALA A 36 7.88 9.00 -7.87
CA ALA A 36 6.50 9.13 -7.46
C ALA A 36 6.05 8.01 -6.52
N LEU A 37 6.42 6.75 -6.81
CA LEU A 37 6.17 5.61 -5.91
C LEU A 37 6.81 5.78 -4.52
N GLY A 38 7.90 6.54 -4.42
CA GLY A 38 8.55 6.92 -3.18
C GLY A 38 7.97 8.17 -2.50
N GLY A 39 6.92 8.78 -3.06
CA GLY A 39 6.35 10.05 -2.60
C GLY A 39 7.27 11.24 -2.85
N VAL A 40 8.12 11.16 -3.88
CA VAL A 40 9.08 12.21 -4.27
C VAL A 40 8.65 12.77 -5.63
N GLU A 41 8.61 14.09 -5.74
CA GLU A 41 8.34 14.75 -7.03
C GLU A 41 9.56 14.62 -7.96
N ALA A 42 9.30 14.35 -9.24
CA ALA A 42 10.31 14.10 -10.24
C ALA A 42 11.31 15.24 -10.44
N ASP A 43 10.85 16.48 -10.28
CA ASP A 43 11.66 17.70 -10.41
C ASP A 43 12.64 17.93 -9.24
N THR A 44 12.66 17.06 -8.22
CA THR A 44 13.58 17.23 -7.10
C THR A 44 14.99 16.73 -7.39
N GLY A 45 15.92 17.66 -7.61
CA GLY A 45 17.32 17.38 -7.91
C GLY A 45 18.21 17.30 -6.67
N LEU A 46 19.37 16.63 -6.79
CA LEU A 46 20.43 16.68 -5.77
C LEU A 46 21.01 18.10 -5.57
N THR A 47 20.76 18.99 -6.51
CA THR A 47 21.20 20.39 -6.51
C THR A 47 20.20 21.35 -5.89
N ASP A 48 19.00 20.88 -5.55
CA ASP A 48 17.96 21.71 -4.96
C ASP A 48 18.42 22.26 -3.62
N THR A 49 17.94 23.45 -3.31
CA THR A 49 18.13 24.00 -1.97
C THR A 49 17.33 23.18 -0.96
N VAL A 50 17.82 23.13 0.28
CA VAL A 50 17.13 22.45 1.39
C VAL A 50 15.66 22.89 1.51
N MET A 51 15.36 24.17 1.25
CA MET A 51 14.01 24.72 1.37
C MET A 51 13.08 24.24 0.24
N GLU A 52 13.58 24.06 -0.97
CA GLU A 52 12.82 23.50 -2.10
C GLU A 52 12.44 22.05 -1.81
N THR A 53 13.40 21.22 -1.40
CA THR A 53 13.15 19.82 -1.03
C THR A 53 12.17 19.70 0.14
N VAL A 54 12.28 20.55 1.16
CA VAL A 54 11.34 20.54 2.29
C VAL A 54 9.92 20.86 1.83
N ARG A 55 9.73 21.88 0.99
CA ARG A 55 8.40 22.27 0.51
C ARG A 55 7.74 21.18 -0.33
N SER A 56 8.50 20.58 -1.24
CA SER A 56 8.04 19.47 -2.08
C SER A 56 7.59 18.27 -1.23
N ARG A 57 8.42 17.84 -0.26
CA ARG A 57 8.10 16.68 0.59
C ARG A 57 7.03 16.98 1.64
N PHE A 58 6.93 18.21 2.14
CA PHE A 58 6.03 18.57 3.23
C PHE A 58 4.57 18.30 2.89
N ALA A 59 4.15 18.57 1.65
CA ALA A 59 2.77 18.34 1.22
C ALA A 59 2.39 16.85 1.39
N TRP A 60 3.21 15.94 0.86
CA TRP A 60 2.98 14.50 0.97
C TRP A 60 3.13 13.96 2.40
N LEU A 61 4.11 14.48 3.15
CA LEU A 61 4.25 14.15 4.58
C LEU A 61 3.04 14.59 5.40
N ALA A 62 2.45 15.76 5.10
CA ALA A 62 1.26 16.26 5.77
C ALA A 62 0.02 15.40 5.46
N VAL A 63 -0.12 14.93 4.21
CA VAL A 63 -1.18 13.97 3.85
C VAL A 63 -0.99 12.66 4.61
N ASN A 64 0.23 12.10 4.64
CA ASN A 64 0.53 10.88 5.39
C ASN A 64 0.28 11.05 6.91
N LEU A 65 0.59 12.22 7.46
CA LEU A 65 0.26 12.54 8.85
C LEU A 65 -1.25 12.52 9.08
N GLY A 66 -2.05 13.11 8.18
CA GLY A 66 -3.50 13.07 8.27
C GLY A 66 -4.06 11.64 8.26
N THR A 67 -3.50 10.78 7.42
CA THR A 67 -3.91 9.37 7.37
C THR A 67 -3.45 8.57 8.58
N ALA A 68 -2.26 8.85 9.12
CA ALA A 68 -1.79 8.26 10.38
C ALA A 68 -2.65 8.69 11.58
N ILE A 69 -3.12 9.95 11.60
CA ILE A 69 -4.10 10.42 12.60
C ILE A 69 -5.41 9.65 12.44
N PHE A 70 -5.89 9.43 11.22
CA PHE A 70 -7.10 8.64 11.01
C PHE A 70 -6.95 7.20 11.51
N ALA A 71 -5.82 6.55 11.24
CA ALA A 71 -5.53 5.21 11.77
C ALA A 71 -5.42 5.20 13.31
N SER A 72 -4.86 6.24 13.94
CA SER A 72 -4.78 6.34 15.40
C SER A 72 -6.14 6.52 16.06
N LEU A 73 -7.10 7.18 15.41
CA LEU A 73 -8.49 7.24 15.88
C LEU A 73 -9.11 5.83 15.94
N VAL A 74 -8.84 4.98 14.96
CA VAL A 74 -9.29 3.57 14.99
C VAL A 74 -8.68 2.82 16.17
N ILE A 75 -7.38 3.00 16.43
CA ILE A 75 -6.71 2.40 17.60
C ILE A 75 -7.36 2.89 18.91
N SER A 76 -7.69 4.19 19.01
CA SER A 76 -8.26 4.78 20.21
C SER A 76 -9.61 4.18 20.62
N MET A 77 -10.36 3.62 19.66
CA MET A 77 -11.62 2.91 19.94
C MET A 77 -11.41 1.62 20.75
N PHE A 78 -10.18 1.11 20.83
CA PHE A 78 -9.82 -0.15 21.48
C PHE A 78 -8.85 0.04 22.67
N ASP A 79 -8.74 1.24 23.24
CA ASP A 79 -7.86 1.51 24.40
C ASP A 79 -8.15 0.59 25.60
N GLY A 80 -9.43 0.28 25.83
CA GLY A 80 -9.86 -0.69 26.84
C GLY A 80 -9.35 -2.13 26.60
N ALA A 81 -9.16 -2.52 25.34
CA ALA A 81 -8.59 -3.83 25.01
C ALA A 81 -7.06 -3.83 25.17
N ILE A 82 -6.41 -2.76 24.72
CA ILE A 82 -4.95 -2.61 24.80
C ILE A 82 -4.48 -2.55 26.26
N SER A 83 -5.23 -1.86 27.14
CA SER A 83 -4.91 -1.78 28.57
C SER A 83 -5.03 -3.12 29.30
N GLN A 84 -5.97 -3.98 28.89
CA GLN A 84 -6.13 -5.32 29.47
C GLN A 84 -5.12 -6.32 28.89
N VAL A 85 -4.81 -6.21 27.60
CA VAL A 85 -3.88 -7.10 26.90
C VAL A 85 -2.78 -6.26 26.25
N VAL A 86 -1.78 -5.88 27.05
CA VAL A 86 -0.63 -5.05 26.61
C VAL A 86 0.14 -5.69 25.44
N ALA A 87 0.10 -7.03 25.32
CA ALA A 87 0.65 -7.77 24.18
C ALA A 87 0.12 -7.30 22.82
N LEU A 88 -1.11 -6.77 22.75
CA LEU A 88 -1.67 -6.23 21.51
C LEU A 88 -0.84 -5.05 21.00
N ALA A 89 -0.37 -4.16 21.89
CA ALA A 89 0.48 -3.04 21.49
C ALA A 89 1.85 -3.49 20.93
N VAL A 90 2.38 -4.62 21.41
CA VAL A 90 3.65 -5.17 20.94
C VAL A 90 3.53 -5.82 19.56
N LEU A 91 2.39 -6.46 19.29
CA LEU A 91 2.13 -7.19 18.04
C LEU A 91 1.58 -6.30 16.93
N MET A 92 0.95 -5.18 17.29
CA MET A 92 0.32 -4.23 16.37
C MET A 92 1.25 -3.73 15.25
N PRO A 93 2.51 -3.32 15.50
CA PRO A 93 3.41 -2.87 14.43
C PRO A 93 3.70 -3.95 13.39
N ILE A 94 3.71 -5.23 13.81
CA ILE A 94 3.99 -6.35 12.91
C ILE A 94 2.82 -6.55 11.94
N VAL A 95 1.59 -6.55 12.46
CA VAL A 95 0.39 -6.71 11.63
C VAL A 95 0.29 -5.57 10.61
N ALA A 96 0.47 -4.32 11.05
CA ALA A 96 0.45 -3.16 10.16
C ALA A 96 1.55 -3.21 9.09
N SER A 97 2.79 -3.46 9.50
CA SER A 97 3.93 -3.54 8.57
C SER A 97 3.72 -4.60 7.49
N MET A 98 3.21 -5.78 7.85
CA MET A 98 2.97 -6.84 6.87
C MET A 98 1.87 -6.49 5.87
N GLY A 99 0.79 -5.84 6.33
CA GLY A 99 -0.27 -5.31 5.46
C GLY A 99 0.28 -4.26 4.50
N GLY A 100 0.98 -3.24 5.01
CA GLY A 100 1.57 -2.17 4.21
C GLY A 100 2.58 -2.66 3.19
N ASN A 101 3.42 -3.64 3.56
CA ASN A 101 4.40 -4.24 2.64
C ASN A 101 3.71 -5.04 1.51
N ALA A 102 2.72 -5.87 1.84
CA ALA A 102 1.96 -6.63 0.84
C ALA A 102 1.16 -5.70 -0.09
N GLY A 103 0.59 -4.64 0.48
CA GLY A 103 -0.14 -3.60 -0.24
C GLY A 103 0.78 -2.86 -1.22
N THR A 104 1.96 -2.47 -0.75
CA THR A 104 2.99 -1.83 -1.58
C THR A 104 3.46 -2.73 -2.72
N GLN A 105 3.70 -4.02 -2.47
CA GLN A 105 4.08 -4.96 -3.53
C GLN A 105 3.01 -5.06 -4.62
N THR A 106 1.75 -5.21 -4.19
CA THR A 106 0.61 -5.29 -5.10
C THR A 106 0.42 -3.97 -5.87
N LEU A 107 0.60 -2.85 -5.17
CA LEU A 107 0.59 -1.50 -5.74
C LEU A 107 1.63 -1.31 -6.84
N THR A 108 2.90 -1.66 -6.58
CA THR A 108 3.97 -1.53 -7.58
C THR A 108 3.65 -2.31 -8.85
N VAL A 109 3.11 -3.52 -8.71
CA VAL A 109 2.68 -4.32 -9.86
C VAL A 109 1.51 -3.67 -10.60
N ALA A 110 0.53 -3.13 -9.86
CA ALA A 110 -0.63 -2.47 -10.45
C ALA A 110 -0.25 -1.18 -11.21
N VAL A 111 0.52 -0.27 -10.60
CA VAL A 111 0.98 0.98 -11.23
C VAL A 111 1.77 0.70 -12.50
N ARG A 112 2.74 -0.22 -12.43
CA ARG A 112 3.50 -0.64 -13.61
C ARG A 112 2.58 -1.16 -14.72
N SER A 113 1.62 -2.01 -14.37
CA SER A 113 0.69 -2.60 -15.34
C SER A 113 -0.25 -1.55 -15.97
N LEU A 114 -0.56 -0.47 -15.24
CA LEU A 114 -1.31 0.67 -15.78
C LEU A 114 -0.45 1.46 -16.78
N ALA A 115 0.81 1.76 -16.42
CA ALA A 115 1.75 2.47 -17.27
C ALA A 115 2.04 1.71 -18.58
N THR A 116 2.22 0.39 -18.52
CA THR A 116 2.46 -0.45 -19.70
C THR A 116 1.19 -0.79 -20.50
N LYS A 117 0.01 -0.31 -20.07
CA LYS A 117 -1.31 -0.64 -20.64
C LYS A 117 -1.66 -2.14 -20.60
N ASP A 118 -0.97 -2.92 -19.76
CA ASP A 118 -1.26 -4.32 -19.51
C ASP A 118 -2.49 -4.51 -18.61
N LEU A 119 -2.84 -3.51 -17.80
CA LEU A 119 -4.04 -3.46 -16.98
C LEU A 119 -5.07 -2.52 -17.63
N SER A 120 -6.21 -3.10 -18.05
CA SER A 120 -7.32 -2.42 -18.72
C SER A 120 -8.65 -2.76 -18.07
N ALA A 121 -9.71 -2.02 -18.42
CA ALA A 121 -11.05 -2.33 -17.93
C ALA A 121 -11.50 -3.77 -18.27
N ALA A 122 -11.03 -4.35 -19.37
CA ALA A 122 -11.41 -5.68 -19.82
C ALA A 122 -10.79 -6.81 -18.98
N ASN A 123 -9.62 -6.60 -18.36
CA ASN A 123 -8.92 -7.62 -17.58
C ASN A 123 -8.80 -7.28 -16.07
N ALA A 124 -9.24 -6.09 -15.66
CA ALA A 124 -9.18 -5.62 -14.28
C ALA A 124 -9.76 -6.64 -13.27
N ALA A 125 -10.95 -7.17 -13.52
CA ALA A 125 -11.58 -8.14 -12.61
C ALA A 125 -10.74 -9.41 -12.42
N ARG A 126 -10.10 -9.91 -13.48
CA ARG A 126 -9.22 -11.09 -13.43
C ARG A 126 -7.98 -10.80 -12.60
N ILE A 127 -7.40 -9.62 -12.76
CA ILE A 127 -6.18 -9.21 -12.04
C ILE A 127 -6.49 -8.97 -10.56
N VAL A 128 -7.59 -8.28 -10.24
CA VAL A 128 -8.08 -8.12 -8.86
C VAL A 128 -8.25 -9.48 -8.18
N TRP A 129 -8.92 -10.42 -8.85
CA TRP A 129 -9.12 -11.77 -8.31
C TRP A 129 -7.80 -12.49 -8.07
N ARG A 130 -6.89 -12.47 -9.05
CA ARG A 130 -5.57 -13.11 -8.94
C ARG A 130 -4.82 -12.62 -7.71
N GLU A 131 -4.70 -11.31 -7.53
CA GLU A 131 -3.93 -10.75 -6.42
C GLU A 131 -4.66 -10.87 -5.08
N THR A 132 -6.00 -10.89 -5.07
CA THR A 132 -6.76 -11.26 -3.86
C THR A 132 -6.42 -12.68 -3.42
N VAL A 133 -6.32 -13.62 -4.36
CA VAL A 133 -5.90 -14.99 -4.07
C VAL A 133 -4.45 -15.05 -3.59
N VAL A 134 -3.53 -14.31 -4.23
CA VAL A 134 -2.13 -14.22 -3.78
C VAL A 134 -2.05 -13.67 -2.34
N GLY A 135 -2.78 -12.59 -2.05
CA GLY A 135 -2.87 -12.00 -0.71
C GLY A 135 -3.44 -12.98 0.31
N GLY A 136 -4.52 -13.71 -0.03
CA GLY A 136 -5.11 -14.72 0.84
C GLY A 136 -4.18 -15.90 1.13
N LEU A 137 -3.48 -16.42 0.11
CA LEU A 137 -2.52 -17.52 0.28
C LEU A 137 -1.32 -17.11 1.14
N ASN A 138 -0.76 -15.92 0.89
CA ASN A 138 0.28 -15.36 1.75
C ASN A 138 -0.26 -15.12 3.17
N GLY A 139 -1.50 -14.64 3.29
CA GLY A 139 -2.23 -14.47 4.55
C GLY A 139 -2.25 -15.76 5.37
N ILE A 140 -2.60 -16.90 4.76
CA ILE A 140 -2.62 -18.20 5.43
C ILE A 140 -1.23 -18.60 5.92
N LEU A 141 -0.21 -18.46 5.06
CA LEU A 141 1.17 -18.82 5.43
C LEU A 141 1.66 -17.98 6.62
N PHE A 142 1.50 -16.66 6.53
CA PHE A 142 1.91 -15.76 7.61
C PHE A 142 1.03 -15.89 8.84
N ALA A 143 -0.23 -16.29 8.72
CA ALA A 143 -1.09 -16.56 9.87
C ALA A 143 -0.60 -17.75 10.70
N VAL A 144 -0.12 -18.81 10.05
CA VAL A 144 0.49 -19.94 10.76
C VAL A 144 1.76 -19.49 11.46
N ILE A 145 2.65 -18.78 10.75
CA ILE A 145 3.93 -18.32 11.31
C ILE A 145 3.68 -17.37 12.49
N MET A 146 2.92 -16.30 12.27
CA MET A 146 2.69 -15.27 13.28
C MET A 146 1.79 -15.74 14.40
N GLY A 147 0.78 -16.58 14.12
CA GLY A 147 -0.06 -17.15 15.17
C GLY A 147 0.73 -18.05 16.11
N LEU A 148 1.63 -18.89 15.57
CA LEU A 148 2.53 -19.70 16.39
C LEU A 148 3.53 -18.84 17.16
N LEU A 149 4.19 -17.87 16.50
CA LEU A 149 5.17 -17.01 17.16
C LEU A 149 4.54 -16.17 18.27
N ALA A 150 3.38 -15.56 18.02
CA ALA A 150 2.67 -14.77 19.01
C ALA A 150 2.18 -15.63 20.18
N GLY A 151 1.62 -16.82 19.91
CA GLY A 151 1.18 -17.75 20.94
C GLY A 151 2.33 -18.27 21.79
N LEU A 152 3.43 -18.70 21.18
CA LEU A 152 4.62 -19.17 21.91
C LEU A 152 5.27 -18.06 22.71
N TRP A 153 5.39 -16.85 22.14
CA TRP A 153 5.92 -15.69 22.85
C TRP A 153 5.05 -15.34 24.06
N TYR A 154 3.72 -15.30 23.89
CA TYR A 154 2.81 -14.98 24.99
C TYR A 154 2.79 -16.06 26.07
N ALA A 155 2.85 -17.34 25.70
CA ALA A 155 3.02 -18.43 26.65
C ALA A 155 4.32 -18.30 27.46
N ALA A 156 5.42 -17.88 26.81
CA ALA A 156 6.70 -17.66 27.49
C ALA A 156 6.67 -16.50 28.50
N THR A 157 5.67 -15.59 28.44
CA THR A 157 5.48 -14.54 29.45
C THR A 157 4.84 -15.03 30.75
N GLY A 158 4.53 -16.33 30.87
CA GLY A 158 3.93 -16.93 32.07
C GLY A 158 2.40 -16.88 32.09
N GLN A 159 1.77 -16.47 30.99
CA GLN A 159 0.31 -16.45 30.84
C GLN A 159 -0.25 -17.87 30.62
N SER A 160 -1.55 -18.03 30.81
CA SER A 160 -2.21 -19.33 30.63
C SER A 160 -2.10 -19.81 29.18
N GLN A 161 -1.96 -21.14 28.99
CA GLN A 161 -1.86 -21.75 27.66
C GLN A 161 -3.08 -21.46 26.78
N GLU A 162 -4.26 -21.34 27.39
CA GLU A 162 -5.51 -21.00 26.69
C GLU A 162 -5.45 -19.59 26.11
N GLN A 163 -5.06 -18.58 26.91
CA GLN A 163 -4.94 -17.19 26.43
C GLN A 163 -3.86 -17.05 25.35
N ALA A 164 -2.75 -17.79 25.49
CA ALA A 164 -1.70 -17.84 24.47
C ALA A 164 -2.21 -18.40 23.14
N LEU A 165 -3.02 -19.46 23.18
CA LEU A 165 -3.65 -20.01 21.98
C LEU A 165 -4.64 -19.03 21.37
N GLN A 166 -5.49 -18.40 22.19
CA GLN A 166 -6.46 -17.41 21.73
C GLN A 166 -5.76 -16.22 21.05
N LEU A 167 -4.70 -15.67 21.65
CA LEU A 167 -3.92 -14.58 21.04
C LEU A 167 -3.30 -15.01 19.70
N GLY A 168 -2.71 -16.20 19.65
CA GLY A 168 -2.17 -16.74 18.40
C GLY A 168 -3.21 -16.88 17.30
N LEU A 169 -4.42 -17.35 17.62
CA LEU A 169 -5.53 -17.45 16.67
C LEU A 169 -6.01 -16.07 16.20
N VAL A 170 -6.12 -15.09 17.12
CA VAL A 170 -6.49 -13.71 16.80
C VAL A 170 -5.48 -13.08 15.84
N VAL A 171 -4.18 -13.20 16.13
CA VAL A 171 -3.11 -12.71 15.26
C VAL A 171 -3.17 -13.38 13.90
N GLY A 172 -3.34 -14.71 13.87
CA GLY A 172 -3.43 -15.46 12.62
C GLY A 172 -4.62 -15.02 11.75
N ALA A 173 -5.81 -14.92 12.34
CA ALA A 173 -7.01 -14.45 11.64
C ALA A 173 -6.86 -13.01 11.14
N ALA A 174 -6.29 -12.12 11.97
CA ALA A 174 -6.02 -10.75 11.59
C ALA A 174 -5.05 -10.66 10.41
N MET A 175 -4.01 -11.49 10.37
CA MET A 175 -3.05 -11.56 9.26
C MET A 175 -3.72 -11.93 7.93
N ILE A 176 -4.61 -12.93 7.93
CA ILE A 176 -5.32 -13.33 6.71
C ILE A 176 -6.15 -12.15 6.16
N ILE A 177 -6.94 -11.53 7.03
CA ILE A 177 -7.84 -10.45 6.63
C ILE A 177 -7.03 -9.22 6.19
N ASN A 178 -5.95 -8.88 6.90
CA ASN A 178 -5.12 -7.73 6.56
C ASN A 178 -4.41 -7.92 5.20
N LEU A 179 -3.88 -9.11 4.92
CA LEU A 179 -3.22 -9.38 3.63
C LEU A 179 -4.22 -9.46 2.46
N LEU A 180 -5.45 -9.91 2.70
CA LEU A 180 -6.53 -9.81 1.71
C LEU A 180 -6.87 -8.35 1.40
N ALA A 181 -7.03 -7.52 2.45
CA ALA A 181 -7.31 -6.10 2.29
C ALA A 181 -6.15 -5.38 1.58
N ALA A 182 -4.90 -5.74 1.89
CA ALA A 182 -3.72 -5.22 1.22
C ALA A 182 -3.69 -5.53 -0.27
N GLY A 183 -3.98 -6.79 -0.66
CA GLY A 183 -4.05 -7.17 -2.07
C GLY A 183 -5.17 -6.46 -2.83
N LEU A 184 -6.35 -6.29 -2.20
CA LEU A 184 -7.45 -5.53 -2.78
C LEU A 184 -7.11 -4.05 -2.93
N ALA A 185 -6.62 -3.41 -1.86
CA ALA A 185 -6.25 -2.00 -1.85
C ALA A 185 -5.15 -1.69 -2.88
N GLY A 186 -4.13 -2.55 -2.95
CA GLY A 186 -3.00 -2.39 -3.87
C GLY A 186 -3.37 -2.34 -5.35
N ILE A 187 -4.54 -2.88 -5.74
CA ILE A 187 -5.02 -2.78 -7.13
C ILE A 187 -6.16 -1.79 -7.29
N LEU A 188 -7.14 -1.83 -6.38
CA LEU A 188 -8.35 -1.04 -6.51
C LEU A 188 -8.08 0.46 -6.34
N ILE A 189 -7.09 0.83 -5.52
CA ILE A 189 -6.73 2.24 -5.32
C ILE A 189 -6.10 2.82 -6.59
N PRO A 190 -5.04 2.25 -7.19
CA PRO A 190 -4.50 2.73 -8.47
C PRO A 190 -5.54 2.79 -9.58
N LEU A 191 -6.37 1.75 -9.69
CA LEU A 191 -7.45 1.68 -10.68
C LEU A 191 -8.54 2.73 -10.46
N GLY A 192 -8.81 3.09 -9.21
CA GLY A 192 -9.75 4.13 -8.83
C GLY A 192 -9.21 5.52 -9.16
N LEU A 193 -7.95 5.77 -8.81
CA LEU A 193 -7.26 7.04 -9.09
C LEU A 193 -7.15 7.30 -10.60
N GLN A 194 -6.74 6.31 -11.38
CA GLN A 194 -6.69 6.44 -12.85
C GLN A 194 -8.07 6.78 -13.44
N ARG A 195 -9.14 6.16 -12.94
CA ARG A 195 -10.51 6.46 -13.39
C ARG A 195 -10.98 7.85 -12.97
N ALA A 196 -10.47 8.36 -11.86
CA ALA A 196 -10.72 9.72 -11.40
C ALA A 196 -9.85 10.78 -12.10
N GLY A 197 -8.95 10.37 -12.99
CA GLY A 197 -8.00 11.25 -13.68
C GLY A 197 -6.82 11.70 -12.83
N ALA A 198 -6.58 11.06 -11.68
CA ALA A 198 -5.43 11.29 -10.83
C ALA A 198 -4.30 10.31 -11.16
N ASP A 199 -3.06 10.76 -10.99
CA ASP A 199 -1.87 9.92 -11.19
C ASP A 199 -1.75 8.85 -10.10
N PRO A 200 -1.86 7.56 -10.45
CA PRO A 200 -1.69 6.46 -9.50
C PRO A 200 -0.28 6.36 -8.90
N ALA A 201 0.79 6.72 -9.61
CA ALA A 201 2.16 6.53 -9.16
C ALA A 201 2.46 7.40 -7.93
N VAL A 202 2.01 8.66 -7.97
CA VAL A 202 2.25 9.64 -6.90
C VAL A 202 1.36 9.40 -5.68
N SER A 203 0.08 9.07 -5.90
CA SER A 203 -0.92 9.14 -4.82
C SER A 203 -1.18 7.81 -4.12
N SER A 204 -0.98 6.68 -4.79
CA SER A 204 -1.53 5.41 -4.31
C SER A 204 -0.87 4.88 -3.04
N ALA A 205 0.43 5.12 -2.83
CA ALA A 205 1.18 4.54 -1.71
C ALA A 205 0.61 4.95 -0.34
N VAL A 206 0.27 6.24 -0.17
CA VAL A 206 -0.30 6.76 1.06
C VAL A 206 -1.69 6.19 1.30
N PHE A 207 -2.55 6.17 0.27
CA PHE A 207 -3.90 5.62 0.40
C PHE A 207 -3.89 4.11 0.69
N VAL A 208 -3.02 3.34 0.03
CA VAL A 208 -2.85 1.90 0.29
C VAL A 208 -2.44 1.69 1.74
N THR A 209 -1.42 2.40 2.22
CA THR A 209 -0.95 2.31 3.62
C THR A 209 -2.07 2.66 4.60
N THR A 210 -2.83 3.70 4.31
CA THR A 210 -3.99 4.11 5.13
C THR A 210 -5.01 3.00 5.26
N VAL A 211 -5.39 2.39 4.13
CA VAL A 211 -6.37 1.29 4.12
C VAL A 211 -5.83 0.08 4.87
N THR A 212 -4.57 -0.28 4.67
CA THR A 212 -3.96 -1.42 5.39
C THR A 212 -3.82 -1.16 6.88
N ASP A 213 -3.53 0.07 7.30
CA ASP A 213 -3.43 0.44 8.71
C ASP A 213 -4.81 0.42 9.36
N VAL A 214 -5.80 1.08 8.75
CA VAL A 214 -7.18 1.14 9.27
C VAL A 214 -7.78 -0.26 9.38
N VAL A 215 -7.71 -1.05 8.30
CA VAL A 215 -8.27 -2.41 8.30
C VAL A 215 -7.46 -3.31 9.22
N GLY A 216 -6.13 -3.24 9.17
CA GLY A 216 -5.24 -4.04 10.00
C GLY A 216 -5.48 -3.81 11.49
N PHE A 217 -5.51 -2.55 11.94
CA PHE A 217 -5.77 -2.21 13.34
C PHE A 217 -7.19 -2.57 13.75
N PHE A 218 -8.18 -2.21 12.95
CA PHE A 218 -9.59 -2.50 13.27
C PHE A 218 -9.83 -4.00 13.44
N VAL A 219 -9.33 -4.80 12.50
CA VAL A 219 -9.54 -6.26 12.53
C VAL A 219 -8.74 -6.89 13.65
N PHE A 220 -7.47 -6.53 13.82
CA PHE A 220 -6.64 -7.11 14.87
C PHE A 220 -7.18 -6.81 16.27
N LEU A 221 -7.45 -5.54 16.56
CA LEU A 221 -7.94 -5.11 17.86
C LEU A 221 -9.40 -5.52 18.09
N GLY A 222 -10.23 -5.51 17.05
CA GLY A 222 -11.62 -5.97 17.11
C GLY A 222 -11.72 -7.46 17.40
N LEU A 223 -10.94 -8.30 16.70
CA LEU A 223 -10.88 -9.74 16.99
C LEU A 223 -10.33 -10.01 18.40
N ALA A 224 -9.29 -9.28 18.82
CA ALA A 224 -8.76 -9.39 20.17
C ALA A 224 -9.81 -9.05 21.23
N ALA A 225 -10.53 -7.94 21.07
CA ALA A 225 -11.56 -7.51 21.99
C ALA A 225 -12.75 -8.49 22.07
N MET A 226 -13.07 -9.20 20.98
CA MET A 226 -14.16 -10.18 20.98
C MET A 226 -13.77 -11.54 21.57
N VAL A 227 -12.48 -11.90 21.54
CA VAL A 227 -12.00 -13.25 21.89
C VAL A 227 -11.29 -13.29 23.24
N LEU A 228 -10.61 -12.21 23.63
CA LEU A 228 -9.75 -12.17 24.82
C LEU A 228 -10.39 -11.45 26.02
N LEU A 229 -11.52 -10.76 25.81
CA LEU A 229 -12.24 -9.98 26.83
C LEU A 229 -13.67 -10.50 26.98
#